data_AF-A0A968H9N4-F1
#
_entry.id   AF-A0A968H9N4-F1
#
_cell.length_a   1.000
_cell.length_b   1.000
_cell.length_c   1.000
_cell.angle_alpha   90.00
_cell.angle_beta   90.00
_cell.angle_gamma   90.00
#
_symmetry.space_group_name_H-M   'P 1'
#
loop_
_entity.id
_entity.type
_entity.pdbx_description
1 polymer ?
#
loop_
_entity_poly.entity_id
_entity_poly.type
_entity_poly.pdbx_seq_one_letter_code
_entity_poly.pdbx_strand_id
1 'polypeptide(L)'
;MRKYETIFILQPDLAEDDIKIVTDKVQDVVASYKGAFHKLDDWGTRKLAYPIRKHPRGRYYYLRFDGGAQLVAELERRLRLDERVLRFLSVNITDQPEKKAPERKPVAEAPEAAAEAAAE
;
A
#
# COMPACT_ATOMS: atom_id res chain seq x y z
N MET A 1 -0.97 -0.42 -23.39
CA MET A 1 -0.17 -0.21 -22.15
C MET A 1 -0.54 -1.30 -21.18
N ARG A 2 0.39 -1.75 -20.33
CA ARG A 2 0.08 -2.79 -19.35
C ARG A 2 -0.53 -2.16 -18.12
N LYS A 3 -1.47 -2.86 -17.49
CA LYS A 3 -2.14 -2.42 -16.28
C LYS A 3 -1.42 -3.06 -15.10
N TYR A 4 -1.11 -2.27 -14.09
CA TYR A 4 -0.43 -2.75 -12.90
C TYR A 4 -1.15 -2.32 -11.63
N GLU A 5 -1.07 -3.19 -10.64
CA GLU A 5 -1.46 -2.89 -9.27
C GLU A 5 -0.25 -3.09 -8.39
N THR A 6 -0.01 -2.14 -7.49
CA THR A 6 1.10 -2.22 -6.53
C THR A 6 0.55 -1.97 -5.15
N ILE A 7 0.82 -2.91 -4.26
CA ILE A 7 0.57 -2.76 -2.84
C ILE A 7 1.90 -2.55 -2.16
N PHE A 8 2.01 -1.52 -1.34
CA PHE A 8 3.19 -1.32 -0.50
C PHE A 8 2.77 -1.05 0.95
N ILE A 9 3.66 -1.45 1.86
CA ILE A 9 3.46 -1.38 3.31
C ILE A 9 4.52 -0.44 3.85
N LEU A 10 4.07 0.63 4.52
CA LEU A 10 4.94 1.55 5.24
C LEU A 10 5.03 1.18 6.72
N GLN A 11 6.08 1.65 7.38
CA GLN A 11 6.18 1.58 8.84
C GLN A 11 4.97 2.29 9.49
N PRO A 12 4.43 1.75 10.59
CA PRO A 12 3.25 2.33 11.25
C PRO A 12 3.57 3.63 11.99
N ASP A 13 4.82 3.86 12.37
CA ASP A 13 5.27 4.97 13.22
C ASP A 13 5.77 6.20 12.42
N LEU A 14 5.54 6.21 11.09
CA LEU A 14 5.91 7.31 10.22
C LEU A 14 5.01 8.53 10.45
N ALA A 15 5.62 9.72 10.47
CA ALA A 15 4.89 10.99 10.46
C ALA A 15 4.10 11.16 9.15
N GLU A 16 3.01 11.92 9.20
CA GLU A 16 2.17 12.17 8.01
C GLU A 16 2.94 12.85 6.87
N ASP A 17 3.90 13.71 7.19
CA ASP A 17 4.78 14.35 6.19
C ASP A 17 5.65 13.34 5.46
N ASP A 18 6.22 12.36 6.19
CA ASP A 18 7.04 11.32 5.58
C ASP A 18 6.22 10.38 4.70
N ILE A 19 4.97 10.12 5.08
CA ILE A 19 4.01 9.35 4.28
C ILE A 19 3.70 10.09 2.97
N LYS A 20 3.45 11.39 3.04
CA LYS A 20 3.21 12.23 1.84
C LYS A 20 4.43 12.21 0.93
N ILE A 21 5.64 12.38 1.47
CA ILE A 21 6.88 12.31 0.70
C ILE A 21 7.01 10.99 -0.07
N VAL A 22 6.74 9.85 0.57
CA VAL A 22 6.82 8.55 -0.12
C VAL A 22 5.73 8.42 -1.19
N THR A 23 4.54 8.91 -0.89
CA THR A 23 3.40 8.89 -1.80
C THR A 23 3.62 9.77 -3.04
N ASP A 24 4.15 10.97 -2.85
CA ASP A 24 4.48 11.91 -3.93
C ASP A 24 5.61 11.35 -4.79
N LYS A 25 6.66 10.78 -4.19
CA LYS A 25 7.72 10.08 -4.94
C LYS A 25 7.18 8.98 -5.85
N VAL A 26 6.18 8.23 -5.38
CA VAL A 26 5.53 7.18 -6.17
C VAL A 26 4.76 7.79 -7.34
N GLN A 27 4.00 8.87 -7.11
CA GLN A 27 3.30 9.60 -8.17
C GLN A 27 4.27 10.19 -9.20
N ASP A 28 5.37 10.77 -8.75
CA ASP A 28 6.40 11.36 -9.60
C ASP A 28 7.06 10.33 -10.52
N VAL A 29 7.29 9.10 -10.04
CA VAL A 29 7.77 8.00 -10.90
C VAL A 29 6.77 7.74 -12.00
N VAL A 30 5.49 7.58 -11.64
CA VAL A 30 4.45 7.26 -12.62
C VAL A 30 4.35 8.37 -13.68
N ALA A 31 4.39 9.63 -13.26
CA ALA A 31 4.36 10.79 -14.15
C ALA A 31 5.61 10.87 -15.06
N SER A 32 6.81 10.66 -14.50
CA SER A 32 8.09 10.75 -15.24
C SER A 32 8.18 9.74 -16.39
N TYR A 33 7.60 8.55 -16.20
CA TYR A 33 7.60 7.49 -17.20
C TYR A 33 6.34 7.51 -18.10
N LYS A 34 5.59 8.62 -18.11
CA LYS A 34 4.36 8.80 -18.90
C LYS A 34 3.32 7.70 -18.65
N GLY A 35 3.28 7.19 -17.42
CA GLY A 35 2.25 6.24 -16.98
C GLY A 35 0.94 6.96 -16.66
N ALA A 36 -0.19 6.28 -16.84
CA ALA A 36 -1.48 6.79 -16.44
C ALA A 36 -1.76 6.37 -15.00
N PHE A 37 -1.90 7.34 -14.10
CA PHE A 37 -2.28 7.09 -12.72
C PHE A 37 -3.81 6.93 -12.61
N HIS A 38 -4.29 5.83 -12.03
CA HIS A 38 -5.72 5.57 -11.90
C HIS A 38 -6.23 5.81 -10.49
N LYS A 39 -5.56 5.22 -9.51
CA LYS A 39 -6.05 5.24 -8.13
C LYS A 39 -4.92 5.05 -7.13
N LEU A 40 -5.01 5.78 -6.03
CA LEU A 40 -4.26 5.51 -4.82
C LEU A 40 -5.24 5.51 -3.64
N ASP A 41 -5.32 4.39 -2.95
CA ASP A 41 -6.11 4.23 -1.73
C ASP A 41 -5.19 3.97 -0.54
N ASP A 42 -5.44 4.67 0.56
CA ASP A 42 -4.88 4.36 1.87
C ASP A 42 -5.80 3.36 2.58
N TRP A 43 -5.26 2.17 2.90
CA TRP A 43 -5.99 1.11 3.59
C TRP A 43 -5.83 1.16 5.11
N GLY A 44 -5.10 2.17 5.61
CA GLY A 44 -4.79 2.37 7.01
C GLY A 44 -3.83 1.34 7.59
N THR A 45 -3.68 1.41 8.90
CA THR A 45 -2.79 0.52 9.67
C THR A 45 -3.46 -0.82 9.94
N ARG A 46 -2.76 -1.91 9.62
CA ARG A 46 -3.24 -3.28 9.80
C ARG A 46 -2.21 -4.12 10.54
N LYS A 47 -2.68 -5.11 11.29
CA LYS A 47 -1.81 -6.11 11.93
C LYS A 47 -1.24 -7.05 10.87
N LEU A 48 0.08 -7.21 10.87
CA LEU A 48 0.77 -8.14 9.98
C LEU A 48 0.64 -9.56 10.54
N ALA A 49 0.66 -10.58 9.67
CA ALA A 49 0.62 -11.98 10.11
C ALA A 49 1.85 -12.37 10.93
N TYR A 50 2.99 -11.74 10.64
CA TYR A 50 4.25 -11.86 11.39
C TYR A 50 4.98 -10.51 11.35
N PRO A 51 5.86 -10.24 12.33
CA PRO A 51 6.58 -8.97 12.36
C PRO A 51 7.58 -8.87 11.20
N ILE A 52 7.53 -7.74 10.49
CA ILE A 52 8.50 -7.40 9.43
C ILE A 52 9.40 -6.30 9.97
N ARG A 53 10.72 -6.51 9.98
CA ARG A 53 11.68 -5.57 10.59
C ARG A 53 11.28 -5.14 12.00
N LYS A 54 10.81 -6.08 12.84
CA LYS A 54 10.31 -5.87 14.22
C LYS A 54 9.00 -5.07 14.35
N HIS A 55 8.35 -4.70 13.24
CA HIS A 55 7.05 -4.02 13.30
C HIS A 55 5.92 -5.05 13.21
N PRO A 56 5.01 -5.14 14.20
CA PRO A 56 3.85 -6.05 14.17
C PRO A 56 2.66 -5.50 13.37
N ARG A 57 2.70 -4.20 13.03
CA ARG A 57 1.68 -3.48 12.24
C ARG A 57 2.36 -2.78 11.06
N GLY A 58 1.57 -2.45 10.03
CA GLY A 58 2.03 -1.66 8.90
C GLY A 58 0.86 -0.94 8.23
N ARG A 59 1.13 0.23 7.64
CA ARG A 59 0.13 1.02 6.90
C ARG A 59 0.14 0.63 5.43
N TYR A 60 -1.00 0.23 4.91
CA TYR A 60 -1.12 -0.33 3.57
C TYR A 60 -1.55 0.74 2.58
N TYR A 61 -0.87 0.79 1.44
CA TYR A 61 -1.27 1.62 0.30
C TYR A 61 -1.51 0.73 -0.90
N TYR A 62 -2.59 1.04 -1.62
CA TYR A 62 -2.98 0.38 -2.85
C TYR A 62 -2.91 1.37 -4.00
N LEU A 63 -2.09 1.05 -5.00
CA LEU A 63 -1.85 1.87 -6.16
C LEU A 63 -2.26 1.12 -7.43
N ARG A 64 -2.99 1.78 -8.32
CA ARG A 64 -3.35 1.29 -9.65
C ARG A 64 -2.88 2.28 -10.71
N PHE A 65 -2.14 1.79 -11.70
CA PHE A 65 -1.58 2.60 -12.77
C PHE A 65 -1.37 1.79 -14.04
N ASP A 66 -1.36 2.47 -15.18
CA ASP A 66 -0.97 1.87 -16.46
C ASP A 66 0.40 2.38 -16.87
N GLY A 67 1.22 1.49 -17.43
CA GLY A 67 2.57 1.84 -17.80
C GLY A 67 3.30 0.79 -18.63
N GLY A 68 4.54 1.14 -18.99
CA GLY A 68 5.50 0.19 -19.56
C GLY A 68 6.19 -0.64 -18.47
N ALA A 69 6.91 -1.69 -18.87
CA ALA A 69 7.68 -2.53 -17.93
C ALA A 69 8.80 -1.75 -17.22
N GLN A 70 9.38 -0.75 -17.88
CA GLN A 70 10.45 0.09 -17.33
C GLN A 70 9.97 0.96 -16.15
N LEU A 71 8.72 1.43 -16.20
CA LEU A 71 8.11 2.19 -15.11
C LEU A 71 8.03 1.34 -13.84
N VAL A 72 7.54 0.10 -13.95
CA VAL A 72 7.43 -0.83 -12.82
C VAL A 72 8.80 -1.14 -12.24
N ALA A 73 9.79 -1.44 -13.09
CA ALA A 73 11.15 -1.73 -12.63
C ALA A 73 11.75 -0.57 -11.83
N GLU A 74 11.52 0.68 -12.25
CA GLU A 74 11.99 1.86 -11.53
C GLU A 74 11.19 2.14 -10.26
N LEU A 75 9.88 1.91 -10.28
CA LEU A 75 9.03 2.00 -9.10
C LEU A 75 9.50 1.02 -8.01
N GLU A 76 9.71 -0.24 -8.37
CA GLU A 76 10.22 -1.27 -7.46
C GLU A 76 11.61 -0.93 -6.94
N ARG A 77 12.48 -0.38 -7.80
CA ARG A 77 13.82 0.07 -7.40
C ARG A 77 13.73 1.16 -6.33
N ARG A 78 12.90 2.18 -6.52
CA ARG A 78 12.72 3.26 -5.54
C ARG A 78 12.10 2.76 -4.24
N LEU A 79 11.05 1.94 -4.32
CA LEU A 79 10.40 1.35 -3.14
C LEU A 79 11.35 0.43 -2.36
N ARG A 80 12.29 -0.24 -3.04
CA ARG A 80 13.31 -1.07 -2.39
C ARG A 80 14.40 -0.25 -1.70
N LEU A 81 14.75 0.91 -2.25
CA LEU A 81 15.75 1.82 -1.67
C LEU A 81 15.21 2.60 -0.48
N ASP A 82 13.90 2.80 -0.39
CA ASP A 82 13.30 3.52 0.72
C ASP A 82 13.13 2.61 1.94
N GLU A 83 13.89 2.89 3.01
CA GLU A 83 13.89 2.08 4.24
C GLU A 83 12.54 2.12 4.98
N ARG A 84 11.73 3.15 4.71
CA ARG A 84 10.39 3.36 5.28
C ARG A 84 9.39 2.33 4.75
N VAL A 85 9.67 1.74 3.59
CA VAL A 85 8.87 0.68 2.98
C VAL A 85 9.30 -0.67 3.58
N LEU A 86 8.36 -1.35 4.21
CA LEU A 86 8.56 -2.69 4.79
C LEU A 86 8.51 -3.78 3.72
N ARG A 87 7.53 -3.67 2.81
CA ARG A 87 7.29 -4.65 1.75
C ARG A 87 6.50 -4.01 0.62
N PHE A 88 6.69 -4.49 -0.59
CA PHE A 88 5.87 -4.16 -1.74
C PHE A 88 5.58 -5.42 -2.56
N LEU A 89 4.52 -5.36 -3.36
CA LEU A 89 4.15 -6.37 -4.34
C LEU A 89 3.53 -5.67 -5.54
N SER A 90 4.15 -5.82 -6.70
CA SER A 90 3.61 -5.37 -7.98
C SER A 90 3.02 -6.55 -8.73
N VAL A 91 1.83 -6.40 -9.30
CA VAL A 91 1.15 -7.43 -10.07
C VAL A 91 0.73 -6.85 -11.42
N ASN A 92 0.99 -7.61 -12.48
CA ASN A 92 0.49 -7.30 -13.81
C ASN A 92 -0.94 -7.85 -13.94
N ILE A 93 -1.90 -6.96 -14.21
CA ILE A 93 -3.32 -7.27 -14.31
C ILE A 93 -3.85 -7.13 -15.74
N THR A 94 -2.98 -7.08 -16.76
CA THR A 94 -3.38 -6.90 -18.17
C THR A 94 -4.38 -7.96 -18.65
N ASP A 95 -4.20 -9.22 -18.25
CA ASP A 95 -5.07 -10.34 -18.66
C ASP A 95 -6.17 -10.67 -17.65
N GLN A 96 -6.27 -9.93 -16.54
CA GLN A 96 -7.33 -10.17 -15.56
C GLN A 96 -8.56 -9.31 -15.87
N PRO A 97 -9.78 -9.89 -15.79
CA PRO A 97 -10.99 -9.07 -15.83
C PRO A 97 -10.93 -8.11 -14.64
N GLU A 98 -11.29 -6.84 -14.86
CA GLU A 98 -11.31 -5.81 -13.80
C GLU A 98 -12.35 -6.19 -12.73
N LYS A 99 -11.98 -7.08 -11.81
CA LYS A 99 -12.72 -7.28 -10.57
C LYS A 99 -12.50 -6.01 -9.78
N LYS A 100 -13.51 -5.12 -9.80
CA LYS A 100 -13.60 -3.99 -8.88
C LYS A 100 -13.14 -4.47 -7.51
N ALA A 101 -12.05 -3.88 -7.01
CA ALA A 101 -11.65 -4.08 -5.63
C ALA A 101 -12.91 -3.88 -4.77
N PRO A 102 -13.25 -4.82 -3.87
CA PRO A 102 -14.45 -4.68 -3.07
C PRO A 102 -14.37 -3.34 -2.37
N GLU A 103 -15.30 -2.44 -2.68
CA GLU A 103 -15.45 -1.17 -1.99
C GLU A 103 -15.55 -1.50 -0.50
N ARG A 104 -14.49 -1.20 0.25
CA ARG A 104 -14.47 -1.49 1.66
C ARG A 104 -15.46 -0.56 2.32
N LYS A 105 -16.59 -1.13 2.74
CA LYS A 105 -17.28 -0.64 3.93
C LYS A 105 -16.24 -0.53 5.04
N PRO A 106 -16.19 0.59 5.79
CA PRO A 106 -15.23 0.75 6.86
C PRO A 106 -15.36 -0.47 7.77
N VAL A 107 -14.24 -1.15 7.99
CA VAL A 107 -14.19 -2.24 8.96
C VAL A 107 -14.54 -1.60 10.28
N ALA A 108 -15.76 -1.83 10.75
CA ALA A 108 -16.20 -1.45 12.07
C ALA A 108 -15.14 -1.94 13.06
N GLU A 109 -14.65 -1.03 13.88
CA GLU A 109 -14.01 -1.34 15.16
C GLU A 109 -14.82 -2.45 15.82
N ALA A 110 -14.21 -3.63 15.94
CA ALA A 110 -14.69 -4.61 16.88
C ALA A 110 -14.37 -4.04 18.28
N PRO A 111 -15.36 -3.91 19.17
CA PRO A 111 -15.19 -3.22 20.44
C PRO A 111 -14.29 -4.03 21.37
N GLU A 112 -13.20 -3.41 21.79
CA GLU A 112 -12.30 -3.88 22.87
C GLU A 112 -12.93 -3.59 24.24
N ALA A 113 -14.19 -3.99 24.48
CA ALA A 113 -14.97 -3.57 25.65
C ALA A 113 -15.78 -4.68 26.34
N ALA A 114 -15.36 -5.96 26.30
CA ALA A 114 -16.10 -7.05 26.96
C ALA A 114 -15.25 -8.06 27.75
N ALA A 115 -14.01 -7.73 28.13
CA ALA A 115 -13.17 -8.65 28.92
C ALA A 115 -12.93 -8.23 30.39
N GLU A 116 -13.50 -7.13 30.87
CA GLU A 116 -13.29 -6.64 32.25
C GLU A 116 -14.59 -6.51 33.06
N ALA A 117 -15.45 -7.52 32.99
CA ALA A 117 -16.64 -7.62 33.86
C ALA A 117 -16.94 -9.05 34.35
N ALA A 118 -15.95 -9.95 34.29
CA ALA A 118 -16.07 -11.32 34.79
C ALA A 118 -14.78 -11.77 35.50
N ALA A 119 -14.41 -11.02 36.54
CA ALA A 119 -13.53 -11.48 37.61
C ALA A 119 -13.92 -10.67 38.85
N GLU A 120 -15.03 -11.12 39.45
CA GLU A 120 -15.26 -11.05 40.90
C GLU A 120 -14.07 -11.67 41.65
#